data_AF-A0A353YGW5-F1
#
_entry.id   AF-A0A353YGW5-F1
#
_cell.length_a   1.000
_cell.length_b   1.000
_cell.length_c   1.000
_cell.angle_alpha   90.00
_cell.angle_beta   90.00
_cell.angle_gamma   90.00
#
_symmetry.space_group_name_H-M   'P 1'
#
loop_
_entity.id
_entity.type
_entity.pdbx_description
1 polymer ?
#
loop_
_entity_poly.entity_id
_entity_poly.type
_entity_poly.pdbx_seq_one_letter_code
_entity_poly.pdbx_strand_id
1 'polypeptide(L)' 'MPTIQQLIRKPRRQPGKRNKVPAMQACPQKRGVCTRVYTTTPKKPNSALR' A
#
# COMPACT_ATOMS: atom_id res chain seq x y z
N MET A 1 -4.50 -28.99 12.95
CA MET A 1 -5.61 -28.93 11.99
C MET A 1 -6.90 -28.55 12.72
N PRO A 2 -7.70 -27.61 12.21
CA PRO A 2 -8.94 -27.24 12.89
C PRO A 2 -10.04 -28.30 12.69
N THR A 3 -10.88 -28.49 13.70
CA THR A 3 -12.05 -29.38 13.63
C THR A 3 -13.22 -28.71 12.90
N ILE A 4 -14.16 -29.51 12.39
CA ILE A 4 -15.35 -28.99 11.69
C ILE A 4 -16.15 -28.03 12.60
N GLN A 5 -16.32 -28.37 13.89
CA GLN A 5 -17.00 -27.49 14.85
C GLN A 5 -16.27 -26.16 15.07
N GLN A 6 -14.92 -26.12 14.99
CA GLN A 6 -14.16 -24.87 15.07
C GLN A 6 -14.42 -23.98 13.84
N LEU A 7 -14.53 -24.58 12.65
CA LEU A 7 -14.85 -23.85 11.42
C LEU A 7 -16.30 -23.35 11.39
N ILE A 8 -17.23 -24.11 11.97
CA ILE A 8 -18.64 -23.68 12.13
C ILE A 8 -18.73 -22.47 13.08
N ARG A 9 -18.04 -22.52 14.23
CA ARG A 9 -18.05 -21.42 15.22
C ARG A 9 -17.23 -20.21 14.77
N LYS A 10 -16.14 -20.43 14.02
CA LYS A 10 -15.20 -19.41 13.53
C LYS A 10 -14.78 -19.76 12.09
N PRO A 11 -15.55 -19.30 11.08
CA PRO A 11 -15.20 -19.57 9.69
C PRO A 11 -13.88 -18.90 9.32
N ARG A 12 -13.17 -19.49 8.34
CA ARG A 12 -11.94 -18.88 7.82
C ARG A 12 -12.29 -17.58 7.10
N ARG A 13 -11.49 -16.53 7.36
CA ARG A 13 -11.57 -15.25 6.65
C ARG A 13 -10.31 -15.06 5.84
N GLN A 14 -10.46 -14.53 4.63
CA GLN A 14 -9.30 -14.15 3.83
C GLN A 14 -8.63 -12.92 4.47
N PRO A 15 -7.29 -12.85 4.48
CA PRO A 15 -6.58 -11.66 4.92
C PRO A 15 -6.85 -10.49 3.96
N GLY A 16 -7.12 -9.31 4.51
CA GLY A 16 -7.29 -8.09 3.71
C GLY A 16 -5.97 -7.67 3.05
N LYS A 17 -6.03 -7.21 1.80
CA LYS A 17 -4.87 -6.64 1.10
C LYS A 17 -4.79 -5.14 1.38
N ARG A 18 -3.59 -4.62 1.68
CA ARG A 18 -3.37 -3.18 1.88
C ARG A 18 -3.20 -2.46 0.54
N ASN A 19 -3.91 -1.35 0.38
CA ASN A 19 -3.69 -0.45 -0.74
C ASN A 19 -2.37 0.32 -0.57
N LYS A 20 -1.45 0.21 -1.53
CA LYS A 20 -0.16 0.94 -1.54
C LYS A 20 -0.35 2.43 -1.88
N VAL A 21 -1.47 2.81 -2.50
CA VAL A 21 -1.73 4.16 -3.04
C VAL A 21 -3.11 4.69 -2.59
N PRO A 22 -3.31 5.00 -1.29
CA PRO A 22 -4.60 5.45 -0.77
C PRO A 22 -5.07 6.80 -1.34
N ALA A 23 -4.14 7.71 -1.66
CA ALA A 23 -4.46 9.04 -2.19
C ALA A 23 -5.24 9.01 -3.52
N MET A 24 -5.04 7.97 -4.32
CA MET A 24 -5.67 7.83 -5.64
C MET A 24 -7.17 7.52 -5.57
N GLN A 25 -7.71 7.01 -4.44
CA GLN A 25 -9.13 6.66 -4.27
C GLN A 25 -9.73 5.93 -5.50
N ALA A 26 -9.04 4.93 -6.04
CA ALA A 26 -9.41 4.16 -7.23
C ALA A 26 -9.47 4.94 -8.57
N CYS A 27 -9.06 6.21 -8.61
CA CYS A 27 -8.82 6.93 -9.87
C CYS A 27 -7.46 6.57 -10.46
N PRO A 28 -7.30 6.48 -11.80
CA PRO A 28 -6.00 6.19 -12.43
C PRO A 28 -5.01 7.36 -12.29
N GLN A 29 -5.48 8.60 -12.23
CA GLN A 29 -4.66 9.81 -12.09
C GLN A 29 -5.45 10.88 -11.31
N LYS A 30 -4.76 11.77 -10.60
CA LYS A 30 -5.34 12.93 -9.91
C LYS A 30 -4.46 14.17 -10.10
N ARG A 31 -5.08 15.33 -10.34
CA ARG A 31 -4.38 16.62 -10.40
C ARG A 31 -3.99 17.08 -8.99
N GLY A 32 -2.87 17.77 -8.87
CA GLY A 32 -2.39 18.37 -7.62
C GLY A 32 -1.48 19.57 -7.89
N VAL A 33 -1.23 20.37 -6.85
CA VAL A 33 -0.34 21.54 -6.90
C VAL A 33 0.88 21.28 -6.02
N CYS A 34 2.08 21.62 -6.51
CA CYS A 34 3.31 21.44 -5.76
C CYS A 34 3.37 22.42 -4.58
N THR A 35 3.58 21.91 -3.36
CA THR A 35 3.77 22.73 -2.16
C THR A 35 5.23 23.11 -1.94
N ARG A 36 6.19 22.28 -2.37
CA ARG A 36 7.64 22.52 -2.30
C ARG A 36 8.36 21.84 -3.45
N VAL A 37 9.36 22.50 -4.01
CA VAL A 37 10.26 21.94 -5.03
C VAL A 37 11.67 21.89 -4.45
N TYR A 38 12.28 20.71 -4.45
CA TYR A 38 13.61 20.44 -3.87
C TYR A 38 14.20 19.16 -4.45
N THR A 39 15.50 18.95 -4.28
CA THR A 39 16.21 17.75 -4.75
C THR A 39 16.42 16.72 -3.65
N THR A 40 16.44 15.43 -4.01
CA THR A 40 16.68 14.29 -3.10
C THR A 40 17.74 13.34 -3.64
N THR A 41 18.53 12.72 -2.77
CA THR A 41 19.51 11.68 -3.16
C THR A 41 18.89 10.28 -2.99
N PRO A 42 19.11 9.33 -3.92
CA PRO A 42 18.55 7.99 -3.82
C PRO A 42 19.21 7.17 -2.70
N LYS A 43 18.54 6.11 -2.25
CA LYS A 43 19.14 5.14 -1.31
C LYS A 43 20.33 4.44 -1.97
N LYS A 44 21.38 4.14 -1.20
CA LYS A 44 22.49 3.25 -1.61
C LYS A 44 21.94 1.98 -2.27
N PRO A 45 22.59 1.43 -3.31
CA PRO A 45 23.92 1.77 -3.84
C PRO A 45 23.94 2.92 -4.86
N ASN A 46 22.78 3.46 -5.22
CA ASN A 46 22.67 4.46 -6.27
C ASN A 46 23.15 5.84 -5.79
N SER A 47 23.63 6.68 -6.71
CA SER A 47 24.02 8.08 -6.45
C SER A 47 23.56 9.00 -7.58
N ALA A 48 22.75 10.01 -7.26
CA ALA A 48 22.23 11.03 -8.18
C ALA A 48 21.53 12.17 -7.40
N LEU A 49 21.27 13.32 -8.04
CA LEU A 49 20.28 14.31 -7.61
C LEU A 49 18.96 14.04 -8.36
N ARG A 50 17.85 13.90 -7.62
CA ARG A 50 16.49 13.67 -8.15
C ARG A 50 15.54 14.80 -7.78
#